data_AF-A0A1H5M1X0-F1
#
_entry.id   AF-A0A1H5M1X0-F1
#
_cell.length_a   1.000
_cell.length_b   1.000
_cell.length_c   1.000
_cell.angle_alpha   90.00
_cell.angle_beta   90.00
_cell.angle_gamma   90.00
#
_symmetry.space_group_name_H-M   'P 1'
#
loop_
_entity.id
_entity.type
_entity.pdbx_description
1 polymer ?
#
loop_
_entity_poly.entity_id
_entity_poly.type
_entity_poly.pdbx_seq_one_letter_code
_entity_poly.pdbx_strand_id
1 'polypeptide(L)'
;MLIPAKPEQLAELDRALRPGAPPSFPVLLDVAEIHADTVAGRRTTQALGNYARTALPPLLRRLLAVETALVAMREKVAAHIAAYDQGDDPTALELLEDLRRAGVDLGADVEAAAAVIEAQARTATFA
;
A
#
# COMPACT_ATOMS: atom_id res chain seq x y z
N MET A 1 -0.65 12.15 14.39
CA MET A 1 -0.23 10.76 14.13
C MET A 1 -1.44 10.00 13.64
N LEU A 2 -1.40 9.43 12.43
CA LEU A 2 -2.47 8.56 11.94
C LEU A 2 -2.36 7.20 12.66
N ILE A 3 -3.46 6.74 13.25
CA ILE A 3 -3.55 5.44 13.90
C ILE A 3 -3.74 4.39 12.78
N PRO A 4 -2.91 3.34 12.70
CA PRO A 4 -3.08 2.28 11.71
C PRO A 4 -4.45 1.62 11.86
N ALA A 5 -5.11 1.31 10.74
CA ALA A 5 -6.37 0.60 10.78
C ALA A 5 -6.16 -0.85 11.25
N LYS A 6 -7.05 -1.36 12.09
CA LYS A 6 -7.01 -2.76 12.53
C LYS A 6 -7.41 -3.70 11.38
N PRO A 7 -6.93 -4.95 11.36
CA PRO A 7 -7.28 -5.94 10.33
C PRO A 7 -8.79 -6.11 10.12
N GLU A 8 -9.58 -6.05 11.19
CA GLU A 8 -11.04 -6.20 11.08
C GLU A 8 -11.70 -4.99 10.39
N GLN A 9 -11.16 -3.79 10.62
CA GLN A 9 -11.64 -2.55 9.99
C GLN A 9 -11.32 -2.53 8.49
N LEU A 10 -10.16 -3.07 8.11
CA LEU A 10 -9.76 -3.25 6.71
C LEU A 10 -10.66 -4.27 6.00
N ALA A 11 -10.96 -5.40 6.63
CA ALA A 11 -11.86 -6.41 6.09
C ALA A 11 -13.31 -5.91 5.94
N GLU A 12 -13.81 -5.12 6.91
CA GLU A 12 -15.13 -4.48 6.84
C GLU A 12 -15.20 -3.46 5.70
N LEU A 13 -14.14 -2.67 5.51
CA LEU A 13 -14.02 -1.73 4.41
C LEU A 13 -13.93 -2.45 3.05
N ASP A 14 -13.21 -3.58 2.91
CA ASP A 14 -13.19 -4.37 1.66
C ASP A 14 -14.60 -4.82 1.28
N ARG A 15 -15.33 -5.33 2.27
CA ARG A 15 -16.70 -5.81 2.09
C ARG A 15 -17.63 -4.66 1.67
N ALA A 16 -17.49 -3.49 2.29
CA ALA A 16 -18.28 -2.30 1.96
C ALA A 16 -17.91 -1.70 0.58
N LEU A 17 -16.66 -1.82 0.16
CA LEU A 17 -16.14 -1.33 -1.11
C LEU A 17 -16.32 -2.30 -2.27
N ARG A 18 -17.00 -3.43 -2.08
CA ARG A 18 -17.30 -4.36 -3.18
C ARG A 18 -18.49 -3.93 -4.03
N PRO A 19 -18.28 -3.46 -5.28
CA PRO A 19 -19.19 -3.75 -6.39
C PRO A 19 -18.55 -4.75 -7.38
N GLY A 20 -19.41 -5.44 -8.13
CA GLY A 20 -19.14 -6.68 -8.87
C GLY A 20 -18.15 -6.65 -10.03
N ALA A 21 -17.48 -5.54 -10.32
CA ALA A 21 -16.39 -5.47 -11.31
C ALA A 21 -15.47 -4.26 -11.07
N PRO A 22 -14.17 -4.35 -11.44
CA PRO A 22 -13.29 -3.18 -11.50
C PRO A 22 -13.74 -2.20 -12.60
N PRO A 23 -13.54 -0.87 -12.45
CA PRO A 23 -13.88 0.09 -13.49
C PRO A 23 -12.89 0.05 -14.65
N SER A 24 -13.39 0.38 -15.84
CA SER A 24 -12.57 0.51 -17.03
C SER A 24 -11.72 1.79 -17.02
N PHE A 25 -10.63 1.81 -17.80
CA PHE A 25 -9.75 2.96 -17.94
C PHE A 25 -10.48 4.26 -18.38
N PRO A 26 -11.46 4.22 -19.31
CA PRO A 26 -12.29 5.40 -19.62
C PRO A 26 -13.03 5.96 -18.41
N VAL A 27 -13.52 5.10 -17.51
CA VAL A 27 -14.20 5.53 -16.27
C VAL A 27 -13.21 6.26 -15.36
N LEU A 28 -11.95 5.84 -15.29
CA LEU A 28 -10.91 6.52 -14.49
C LEU A 28 -10.53 7.90 -15.05
N LEU A 29 -10.52 8.05 -16.38
CA LEU A 29 -10.25 9.34 -17.05
C LEU A 29 -11.41 10.31 -16.85
N ASP A 30 -12.66 9.87 -17.07
CA ASP A 30 -13.86 10.64 -16.79
C ASP A 30 -13.80 11.15 -15.35
N VAL A 31 -13.49 10.27 -14.42
CA VAL A 31 -13.34 10.58 -13.00
C VAL A 31 -12.30 11.68 -12.71
N ALA A 32 -11.16 11.67 -13.39
CA ALA A 32 -10.13 12.69 -13.22
C ALA A 32 -10.58 14.08 -13.73
N GLU A 33 -11.28 14.12 -14.87
CA GLU A 33 -11.87 15.37 -15.39
C GLU A 33 -12.95 15.93 -14.45
N ILE A 34 -13.79 15.04 -13.90
CA ILE A 34 -14.82 15.43 -12.93
C ILE A 34 -14.19 16.05 -11.67
N HIS A 35 -13.10 15.47 -11.18
CA HIS A 35 -12.37 16.03 -10.04
C HIS A 35 -11.81 17.42 -10.34
N ALA A 36 -11.15 17.60 -11.49
CA ALA A 36 -10.59 18.88 -11.91
C ALA A 36 -11.66 19.97 -12.03
N ASP A 37 -12.85 19.63 -12.57
CA ASP A 37 -13.96 20.57 -12.70
C ASP A 37 -14.66 20.87 -11.37
N THR A 38 -14.76 19.90 -10.46
CA THR A 38 -15.29 20.14 -9.11
C THR A 38 -14.36 21.03 -8.29
N VAL A 39 -13.05 20.79 -8.31
CA VAL A 39 -12.05 21.65 -7.63
C VAL A 39 -12.10 23.07 -8.17
N ALA A 40 -12.36 23.23 -9.46
CA ALA A 40 -12.53 24.52 -10.09
C ALA A 40 -13.94 25.15 -9.91
N GLY A 41 -14.84 24.50 -9.14
CA GLY A 41 -16.17 25.03 -8.82
C GLY A 41 -17.19 24.98 -9.97
N ARG A 42 -16.94 24.19 -11.01
CA ARG A 42 -17.73 24.17 -12.27
C ARG A 42 -18.84 23.11 -12.33
N ARG A 43 -19.04 22.29 -11.28
CA ARG A 43 -19.98 21.15 -11.31
C ARG A 43 -21.03 21.13 -10.18
N THR A 44 -22.22 20.63 -10.51
CA THR A 44 -23.39 20.48 -9.62
C THR A 44 -23.27 19.28 -8.67
N THR A 45 -24.05 19.27 -7.58
CA THR A 45 -24.08 18.21 -6.54
C THR A 45 -24.35 16.80 -7.08
N GLN A 46 -25.09 16.65 -8.18
CA GLN A 46 -25.34 15.34 -8.82
C GLN A 46 -24.08 14.75 -9.45
N ALA A 47 -23.24 15.61 -10.03
CA ALA A 47 -22.00 15.23 -10.68
C ALA A 47 -20.95 14.73 -9.67
N LEU A 48 -20.91 15.38 -8.49
CA LEU A 48 -20.15 14.93 -7.32
C LEU A 48 -20.68 13.60 -6.77
N GLY A 49 -22.01 13.43 -6.71
CA GLY A 49 -22.64 12.17 -6.30
C GLY A 49 -22.28 10.99 -7.20
N ASN A 50 -22.18 11.21 -8.52
CA ASN A 50 -21.72 10.18 -9.45
C ASN A 50 -20.23 9.87 -9.26
N TYR A 51 -19.36 10.88 -9.10
CA TYR A 51 -17.94 10.69 -8.78
C TYR A 51 -17.76 9.88 -7.49
N ALA A 52 -18.45 10.23 -6.40
CA ALA A 52 -18.38 9.48 -5.15
C ALA A 52 -18.78 8.01 -5.30
N ARG A 53 -19.66 7.69 -6.27
CA ARG A 53 -20.17 6.34 -6.53
C ARG A 53 -19.32 5.54 -7.53
N THR A 54 -18.65 6.19 -8.48
CA THR A 54 -17.89 5.51 -9.56
C THR A 54 -16.38 5.58 -9.38
N ALA A 55 -15.86 6.72 -8.93
CA ALA A 55 -14.43 7.03 -8.79
C ALA A 55 -13.83 6.56 -7.48
N LEU A 56 -14.56 6.84 -6.41
CA LEU A 56 -14.07 6.73 -5.06
C LEU A 56 -13.88 5.26 -4.64
N PRO A 57 -14.81 4.33 -4.95
CA PRO A 57 -14.64 2.94 -4.51
C PRO A 57 -13.38 2.25 -5.05
N PRO A 58 -12.98 2.42 -6.33
CA PRO A 58 -11.70 1.92 -6.85
C PRO A 58 -10.47 2.51 -6.17
N LEU A 59 -10.47 3.83 -5.92
CA LEU A 59 -9.36 4.50 -5.23
C LEU A 59 -9.25 4.03 -3.77
N LEU A 60 -10.39 3.94 -3.08
CA LEU A 60 -10.47 3.41 -1.72
C LEU A 60 -10.03 1.94 -1.66
N ARG A 61 -10.35 1.12 -2.68
CA ARG A 61 -9.84 -0.26 -2.79
C ARG A 61 -8.33 -0.31 -2.94
N ARG A 62 -7.73 0.56 -3.75
CA ARG A 62 -6.26 0.60 -3.90
C ARG A 62 -5.60 1.02 -2.59
N LEU A 63 -6.13 2.03 -1.93
CA LEU A 63 -5.65 2.46 -0.61
C LEU A 63 -5.80 1.35 0.43
N LEU A 64 -6.93 0.66 0.43
CA LEU A 64 -7.17 -0.47 1.32
C LEU A 64 -6.22 -1.64 1.08
N ALA A 65 -5.94 -1.95 -0.19
CA ALA A 65 -4.99 -2.99 -0.55
C ALA A 65 -3.57 -2.63 -0.07
N VAL A 66 -3.16 -1.36 -0.23
CA VAL A 66 -1.88 -0.86 0.26
C VAL A 66 -1.80 -0.94 1.79
N GLU A 67 -2.83 -0.50 2.50
CA GLU A 67 -2.86 -0.56 3.97
C GLU A 67 -2.85 -2.01 4.47
N THR A 68 -3.55 -2.92 3.78
CA THR A 68 -3.53 -4.36 4.09
C THR A 68 -2.14 -4.96 3.90
N ALA A 69 -1.46 -4.63 2.81
CA ALA A 69 -0.09 -5.08 2.57
C ALA A 69 0.88 -4.52 3.62
N LEU A 70 0.71 -3.25 4.03
CA LEU A 70 1.49 -2.62 5.08
C LEU A 70 1.30 -3.33 6.43
N VAL A 71 0.06 -3.66 6.81
CA VAL A 71 -0.23 -4.39 8.05
C VAL A 71 0.41 -5.77 8.02
N ALA A 72 0.24 -6.53 6.92
CA ALA A 72 0.85 -7.84 6.78
C ALA A 72 2.39 -7.78 6.87
N MET A 73 3.01 -6.78 6.25
CA MET A 73 4.46 -6.55 6.36
C MET A 73 4.88 -6.30 7.81
N ARG A 74 4.14 -5.43 8.54
CA ARG A 74 4.45 -5.12 9.94
C ARG A 74 4.31 -6.34 10.84
N GLU A 75 3.29 -7.17 10.64
CA GLU A 75 3.11 -8.42 11.39
C GLU A 75 4.26 -9.39 11.16
N LYS A 76 4.69 -9.57 9.89
CA LYS A 76 5.82 -10.45 9.56
C LYS A 76 7.13 -9.98 10.15
N VAL A 77 7.43 -8.68 10.06
CA VAL A 77 8.63 -8.10 10.68
C VAL A 77 8.58 -8.23 12.20
N ALA A 78 7.43 -7.95 12.83
CA ALA A 78 7.28 -8.08 14.28
C ALA A 78 7.46 -9.53 14.76
N ALA A 79 6.90 -10.51 14.02
CA ALA A 79 7.09 -11.92 14.34
C ALA A 79 8.56 -12.35 14.23
N HIS A 80 9.28 -11.83 13.23
CA HIS A 80 10.70 -12.11 13.04
C HIS A 80 11.56 -11.54 14.18
N ILE A 81 11.29 -10.29 14.61
CA ILE A 81 11.95 -9.68 15.76
C ILE A 81 11.64 -10.47 17.03
N ALA A 82 10.39 -10.86 17.25
CA ALA A 82 9.99 -11.62 18.43
C ALA A 82 10.64 -13.01 18.49
N ALA A 83 10.85 -13.68 17.35
CA ALA A 83 11.58 -14.94 17.27
C ALA A 83 13.06 -14.75 17.62
N TYR A 84 13.70 -13.71 17.07
CA TYR A 84 15.08 -13.34 17.43
C TYR A 84 15.23 -13.07 18.93
N ASP A 85 14.31 -12.30 19.52
CA ASP A 85 14.31 -11.99 20.96
C ASP A 85 14.13 -13.24 21.85
N GLN A 86 13.49 -14.29 21.33
CA GLN A 86 13.33 -15.58 22.01
C GLN A 86 14.56 -16.49 21.90
N GLY A 87 15.60 -16.05 21.19
CA GLY A 87 16.83 -16.79 20.98
C GLY A 87 16.80 -17.72 19.78
N ASP A 88 15.76 -17.66 18.94
CA ASP A 88 15.84 -18.21 17.59
C ASP A 88 16.81 -17.36 16.75
N ASP A 89 17.36 -17.93 15.67
CA ASP A 89 18.21 -17.20 14.71
C ASP A 89 17.49 -17.09 13.36
N PRO A 90 16.37 -16.36 13.29
CA PRO A 90 15.59 -16.27 12.08
C PRO A 90 16.38 -15.44 11.05
N THR A 91 16.47 -15.93 9.83
CA THR A 91 17.34 -15.33 8.82
C THR A 91 16.62 -14.25 8.01
N ALA A 92 17.37 -13.25 7.52
CA ALA A 92 16.80 -12.24 6.61
C ALA A 92 16.14 -12.87 5.36
N LEU A 93 16.62 -14.03 4.91
CA LEU A 93 16.00 -14.78 3.82
C LEU A 93 14.61 -15.28 4.20
N GLU A 94 14.44 -15.86 5.39
CA GLU A 94 13.14 -16.33 5.88
C GLU A 94 12.12 -15.18 5.96
N LEU A 95 12.54 -14.00 6.43
CA LEU A 95 11.68 -12.82 6.42
C LEU A 95 11.27 -12.41 5.00
N LEU A 96 12.22 -12.39 4.05
CA LEU A 96 11.92 -12.07 2.64
C LEU A 96 10.97 -13.09 2.01
N GLU A 97 11.12 -14.38 2.32
CA GLU A 97 10.21 -15.41 1.84
C GLU A 97 8.80 -15.25 2.41
N ASP A 98 8.70 -14.93 3.70
CA ASP A 98 7.44 -14.70 4.38
C ASP A 98 6.70 -13.47 3.86
N LEU A 99 7.42 -12.38 3.58
CA LEU A 99 6.88 -11.19 2.95
C LEU A 99 6.41 -11.47 1.52
N ARG A 100 7.21 -12.19 0.73
CA ARG A 100 6.85 -12.60 -0.63
C ARG A 100 5.61 -13.49 -0.64
N ARG A 101 5.48 -14.42 0.32
CA ARG A 101 4.28 -15.27 0.47
C ARG A 101 3.05 -14.44 0.85
N ALA A 102 3.23 -13.31 1.54
CA ALA A 102 2.19 -12.33 1.81
C ALA A 102 1.90 -11.39 0.61
N GLY A 103 2.54 -11.60 -0.53
CA GLY A 103 2.36 -10.80 -1.75
C GLY A 103 3.18 -9.52 -1.81
N VAL A 104 4.16 -9.36 -0.91
CA VAL A 104 5.07 -8.23 -0.85
C VAL A 104 6.42 -8.64 -1.44
N ASP A 105 6.72 -8.16 -2.64
CA ASP A 105 8.02 -8.38 -3.30
C ASP A 105 8.94 -7.17 -3.07
N LEU A 106 10.04 -7.40 -2.33
CA LEU A 106 11.06 -6.39 -2.02
C LEU A 106 12.32 -6.54 -2.88
N GLY A 107 12.34 -7.41 -3.90
CA GLY A 107 13.56 -7.72 -4.65
C GLY A 107 14.25 -6.47 -5.21
N ALA A 108 13.50 -5.60 -5.88
CA ALA A 108 14.02 -4.34 -6.43
C ALA A 108 14.47 -3.36 -5.32
N ASP A 109 13.77 -3.33 -4.19
CA ASP A 109 14.09 -2.45 -3.07
C ASP A 109 15.38 -2.89 -2.36
N VAL A 110 15.61 -4.20 -2.24
CA VAL A 110 16.85 -4.77 -1.66
C VAL A 110 18.05 -4.44 -2.54
N GLU A 111 17.93 -4.58 -3.86
CA GLU A 111 18.99 -4.20 -4.81
C GLU A 111 19.30 -2.69 -4.73
N ALA A 112 18.27 -1.85 -4.67
CA ALA A 112 18.44 -0.40 -4.52
C ALA A 112 19.12 -0.04 -3.19
N ALA A 113 18.73 -0.68 -2.09
CA ALA A 113 19.35 -0.47 -0.79
C ALA A 113 20.83 -0.91 -0.77
N ALA A 114 21.16 -2.04 -1.39
CA ALA A 114 22.54 -2.52 -1.51
C ALA A 114 23.42 -1.51 -2.25
N ALA A 115 22.92 -0.94 -3.35
CA ALA A 115 23.64 0.09 -4.10
C ALA A 115 23.90 1.36 -3.27
N VAL A 116 22.96 1.74 -2.40
CA VAL A 116 23.13 2.88 -1.47
C VAL A 116 24.18 2.57 -0.41
N ILE A 117 24.16 1.37 0.20
CA ILE A 117 25.14 0.95 1.20
C ILE A 117 26.55 0.94 0.59
N GLU A 118 26.70 0.40 -0.62
CA GLU A 118 27.99 0.36 -1.32
C GLU A 118 28.50 1.77 -1.67
N ALA A 119 27.59 2.67 -2.08
CA ALA A 119 27.94 4.07 -2.31
C ALA A 119 28.42 4.76 -1.02
N GLN A 120 27.72 4.53 0.11
CA GLN A 120 28.10 5.07 1.42
C GLN A 120 29.44 4.52 1.93
N ALA A 121 29.71 3.22 1.73
CA ALA A 121 30.97 2.60 2.10
C ALA A 121 32.16 3.21 1.33
N ARG A 122 31.97 3.50 0.03
CA ARG A 122 32.99 4.17 -0.77
C ARG A 122 33.27 5.58 -0.25
N THR A 123 32.25 6.41 -0.01
CA THR A 123 32.46 7.77 0.53
C THR A 123 33.11 7.76 1.92
N ALA A 124 32.77 6.79 2.78
CA ALA A 124 33.39 6.65 4.10
C ALA A 124 34.87 6.22 4.04
N THR A 125 35.30 5.57 2.96
CA THR A 125 36.70 5.16 2.75
C THR A 125 37.58 6.32 2.23
N PHE A 126 36.96 7.37 1.68
CA PHE A 126 37.64 8.57 1.15
C PHE A 126 37.47 9.82 2.03
N ALA A 127 36.88 9.68 3.21
CA ALA A 127 36.74 10.73 4.24
C ALA A 127 37.76 10.51 5.36
#